data_AF-A0A6J5B0P9-F1
#
_entry.id   AF-A0A6J5B0P9-F1
#
_cell.length_a   1.000
_cell.length_b   1.000
_cell.length_c   1.000
_cell.angle_alpha   90.00
_cell.angle_beta   90.00
_cell.angle_gamma   90.00
#
_symmetry.space_group_name_H-M   'P 1'
#
loop_
_entity.id
_entity.type
_entity.pdbx_description
1 polymer ?
#
loop_
_entity_poly.entity_id
_entity_poly.type
_entity_poly.pdbx_seq_one_letter_code
_entity_poly.pdbx_strand_id
1 'polypeptide(L)'
;MKIHQLRTLTAITDAGSIHFLHSLTVAIALLKRTDMISNFPWPLIELCAARDGLCAIPLREELEDSTVGIIRRTGEPSDTASRCFIDCLIETIRDESWARTLEIRRAMQSVEVLV
;
A
#
# COMPACT_ATOMS: atom_id res chain seq x y z
N MET A 1 16.27 -15.70 -3.88
CA MET A 1 15.70 -14.44 -4.39
C MET A 1 14.26 -14.71 -4.81
N LYS A 2 13.29 -14.44 -3.92
CA LYS A 2 11.85 -14.47 -4.24
C LYS A 2 11.34 -13.09 -3.91
N ILE A 3 10.95 -12.36 -4.96
CA ILE A 3 10.21 -11.10 -4.83
C ILE A 3 8.82 -11.53 -4.37
N HIS A 4 8.62 -11.60 -3.05
CA HIS A 4 7.31 -11.89 -2.49
C HIS A 4 6.46 -10.61 -2.55
N GLN A 5 5.54 -10.65 -3.51
CA GLN A 5 4.23 -10.00 -3.49
C GLN A 5 4.22 -8.46 -3.57
N LEU A 6 4.47 -7.94 -4.78
CA LEU A 6 3.58 -6.90 -5.30
C LEU A 6 2.20 -7.57 -5.45
N ARG A 7 1.37 -7.48 -4.40
CA ARG A 7 -0.01 -7.98 -4.44
C ARG A 7 -0.67 -7.42 -5.69
N THR A 8 -1.10 -8.33 -6.55
CA THR A 8 -1.70 -7.99 -7.82
C THR A 8 -2.99 -7.23 -7.59
N LEU A 9 -3.10 -6.07 -8.23
CA LEU A 9 -4.35 -5.36 -8.38
C LEU A 9 -5.21 -6.15 -9.38
N THR A 10 -6.32 -6.69 -8.88
CA THR A 10 -7.33 -7.40 -9.67
C THR A 10 -8.36 -6.38 -10.11
N ALA A 11 -8.40 -6.08 -11.41
CA ALA A 11 -9.46 -5.26 -11.99
C ALA A 11 -10.59 -6.14 -12.57
N ILE A 12 -11.84 -5.93 -12.15
CA ILE A 12 -13.03 -6.69 -12.61
C ILE A 12 -13.86 -5.81 -13.56
N THR A 13 -14.33 -6.37 -14.68
CA THR A 13 -15.22 -5.73 -15.67
C THR A 13 -16.56 -6.47 -15.79
N ASP A 14 -17.57 -5.82 -16.40
CA ASP A 14 -18.92 -6.32 -16.69
C ASP A 14 -18.99 -7.56 -17.62
N ALA A 15 -17.83 -8.17 -17.92
CA ALA A 15 -17.72 -9.46 -18.61
C ALA A 15 -16.61 -10.32 -17.98
N GLY A 16 -16.66 -10.55 -16.67
CA GLY A 16 -15.97 -11.65 -15.96
C GLY A 16 -14.44 -11.75 -16.11
N SER A 17 -13.78 -10.74 -16.68
CA SER A 17 -12.34 -10.76 -16.93
C SER A 17 -11.60 -10.10 -15.79
N ILE A 18 -10.53 -10.79 -15.36
CA ILE A 18 -9.63 -10.32 -14.31
C ILE A 18 -8.33 -9.87 -14.97
N HIS A 19 -7.98 -8.61 -14.76
CA HIS A 19 -6.70 -8.07 -15.19
C HIS A 19 -5.73 -7.96 -14.02
N PHE A 20 -4.50 -8.40 -14.25
CA PHE A 20 -3.40 -8.34 -13.30
C PHE A 20 -2.53 -7.11 -13.61
N LEU A 21 -2.42 -6.18 -12.66
CA LEU A 21 -1.61 -4.97 -12.83
C LEU A 21 -0.47 -4.93 -11.81
N HIS A 22 0.69 -4.43 -12.24
CA HIS A 22 1.90 -4.29 -11.42
C HIS A 22 2.24 -2.83 -11.08
N SER A 23 1.36 -1.89 -11.41
CA SER A 23 1.59 -0.46 -11.19
C SER A 23 0.30 0.24 -10.79
N LEU A 24 0.36 0.96 -9.66
CA LEU A 24 -0.73 1.82 -9.20
C LEU A 24 -1.07 2.89 -10.24
N THR A 25 -0.08 3.46 -10.91
CA THR A 25 -0.29 4.50 -11.94
C THR A 25 -1.11 3.96 -13.11
N VAL A 26 -0.80 2.74 -13.58
CA VAL A 26 -1.56 2.09 -14.65
C VAL A 26 -2.98 1.75 -14.17
N ALA A 27 -3.11 1.25 -12.95
CA ALA A 27 -4.41 0.94 -12.37
C ALA A 27 -5.31 2.17 -12.27
N ILE A 28 -4.81 3.28 -11.73
CA ILE A 28 -5.56 4.55 -11.65
C ILE A 28 -5.96 5.02 -13.05
N ALA A 29 -5.06 4.95 -14.03
CA ALA A 29 -5.38 5.37 -15.41
C ALA A 29 -6.52 4.56 -16.03
N LEU A 30 -6.59 3.25 -15.75
CA LEU A 30 -7.66 2.36 -16.20
C LEU A 30 -8.97 2.62 -15.46
N LEU A 31 -8.92 2.68 -14.12
CA LEU A 31 -10.10 2.92 -13.27
C LEU A 31 -10.80 4.24 -13.61
N LYS A 32 -10.05 5.27 -14.02
CA LYS A 32 -10.63 6.56 -14.41
C LYS A 32 -11.31 6.58 -15.78
N ARG A 33 -11.09 5.57 -16.61
CA ARG A 33 -11.51 5.56 -18.03
C ARG A 33 -12.41 4.38 -18.39
N THR A 34 -12.69 3.51 -17.43
CA THR A 34 -13.43 2.26 -17.63
C THR A 34 -14.30 1.99 -16.40
N ASP A 35 -15.26 1.08 -16.53
CA ASP A 35 -16.09 0.62 -15.41
C ASP A 35 -15.41 -0.50 -14.60
N MET A 36 -14.08 -0.43 -14.49
CA MET A 36 -13.30 -1.37 -13.70
C MET A 36 -13.36 -1.04 -12.21
N ILE A 37 -13.28 -2.08 -11.38
CA ILE A 37 -13.08 -1.97 -9.93
C ILE A 37 -11.83 -2.73 -9.52
N SER A 38 -11.09 -2.24 -8.52
CA SER A 38 -9.90 -2.92 -7.99
C SER A 38 -9.84 -2.80 -6.47
N ASN A 39 -9.23 -3.79 -5.82
CA ASN A 39 -8.83 -3.69 -4.42
C ASN A 39 -7.46 -3.00 -4.31
N PHE A 40 -7.23 -2.29 -3.20
CA PHE A 40 -5.93 -1.69 -2.85
C PHE A 40 -5.76 -1.72 -1.33
N PRO A 41 -4.51 -1.76 -0.82
CA PRO A 41 -4.24 -1.45 0.58
C PRO A 41 -4.83 -0.09 0.97
N TRP A 42 -5.53 -0.02 2.11
CA TRP A 42 -6.20 1.19 2.57
C TRP A 42 -5.30 2.45 2.63
N PRO A 43 -4.03 2.38 3.05
CA PRO A 43 -3.15 3.54 3.03
C PRO A 43 -3.00 4.17 1.63
N LEU A 44 -3.04 3.37 0.56
CA LEU A 44 -2.97 3.90 -0.81
C LEU A 44 -4.28 4.59 -1.20
N ILE A 45 -5.42 4.07 -0.78
CA ILE A 45 -6.73 4.68 -1.01
C ILE A 45 -6.79 6.08 -0.40
N GLU A 46 -6.36 6.24 0.86
CA GLU A 46 -6.31 7.55 1.53
C GLU A 46 -5.45 8.56 0.76
N LEU A 47 -4.36 8.10 0.13
CA LEU A 47 -3.42 8.96 -0.61
C LEU A 47 -3.85 9.29 -2.05
N CYS A 48 -4.59 8.41 -2.73
CA CYS A 48 -4.88 8.58 -4.17
C CYS A 48 -6.37 8.76 -4.50
N ALA A 49 -7.30 8.22 -3.73
CA ALA A 49 -8.70 8.15 -4.16
C ALA A 49 -9.31 9.54 -4.40
N ALA A 50 -9.26 10.42 -3.40
CA ALA A 50 -9.77 11.79 -3.52
C ALA A 50 -9.02 12.59 -4.59
N ARG A 51 -7.68 12.47 -4.63
CA ARG A 51 -6.82 13.14 -5.61
C ARG A 51 -7.18 12.77 -7.05
N ASP A 52 -7.49 11.50 -7.28
CA ASP A 52 -7.68 10.93 -8.61
C ASP A 52 -9.15 10.87 -9.05
N GLY A 53 -10.08 11.30 -8.20
CA GLY A 53 -11.52 11.28 -8.46
C GLY A 53 -12.12 9.88 -8.37
N LEU A 54 -11.53 9.00 -7.56
CA LEU A 54 -11.99 7.64 -7.31
C LEU A 54 -12.76 7.59 -5.98
N CYS A 55 -13.68 6.64 -5.85
CA CYS A 55 -14.37 6.35 -4.60
C CYS A 55 -13.99 4.95 -4.08
N ALA A 56 -13.92 4.82 -2.77
CA ALA A 56 -13.79 3.52 -2.11
C ALA A 56 -15.19 2.94 -1.87
N ILE A 57 -15.34 1.63 -2.12
CA ILE A 57 -16.59 0.89 -1.88
C ILE A 57 -16.29 -0.13 -0.76
N PRO A 58 -17.15 -0.24 0.26
CA PRO A 58 -16.95 -1.22 1.32
C PRO A 58 -17.05 -2.64 0.74
N LEU A 59 -16.02 -3.43 0.99
CA LEU A 59 -16.01 -4.85 0.62
C LEU A 59 -16.73 -5.66 1.70
N ARG A 60 -17.53 -6.65 1.29
CA ARG A 60 -18.25 -7.53 2.23
C ARG A 60 -17.35 -8.66 2.71
N GLU A 61 -16.47 -9.10 1.84
CA GLU A 61 -15.49 -10.15 2.08
C GLU A 61 -14.31 -9.60 2.89
N GLU A 62 -13.87 -10.36 3.89
CA GLU A 62 -12.61 -10.08 4.57
C GLU A 62 -11.44 -10.47 3.65
N LEU A 63 -10.51 -9.53 3.48
CA LEU A 63 -9.24 -9.78 2.80
C LEU A 63 -8.14 -9.89 3.85
N GLU A 64 -7.17 -10.76 3.58
CA GLU A 64 -5.99 -10.89 4.44
C GLU A 64 -5.18 -9.58 4.46
N ASP A 65 -4.73 -9.16 5.63
CA ASP A 65 -3.91 -7.96 5.77
C ASP A 65 -2.59 -8.06 5.00
N SER A 66 -2.10 -6.92 4.52
CA SER A 66 -0.79 -6.81 3.86
C SER A 66 0.29 -6.50 4.89
N THR A 67 1.27 -7.38 5.06
CA THR A 67 2.48 -7.04 5.83
C THR A 67 3.58 -6.49 4.92
N VAL A 68 4.10 -5.31 5.26
CA VAL A 68 5.31 -4.75 4.66
C VAL A 68 6.43 -4.85 5.70
N GLY A 69 7.60 -5.34 5.29
CA GLY A 69 8.71 -5.59 6.21
C GLY A 69 10.08 -5.38 5.59
N ILE A 70 11.07 -5.32 6.46
CA ILE A 70 12.48 -5.14 6.09
C ILE A 70 13.14 -6.50 6.04
N ILE A 71 13.60 -6.89 4.85
CA ILE A 71 14.23 -8.19 4.63
C ILE A 71 15.74 -8.03 4.76
N ARG A 72 16.36 -8.87 5.60
CA ARG A 72 17.81 -8.94 5.79
C ARG A 72 18.36 -10.27 5.29
N ARG A 73 19.65 -10.29 4.95
CA ARG A 73 20.35 -11.54 4.64
C ARG A 73 20.58 -12.33 5.93
N THR A 74 20.19 -13.60 5.93
CA THR A 74 20.43 -14.51 7.06
C THR A 74 21.94 -14.66 7.31
N GLY A 75 22.34 -14.57 8.59
CA GLY A 75 23.75 -14.73 9.01
C GLY A 75 24.62 -13.48 8.84
N GLU A 76 24.08 -12.40 8.28
CA GLU A 76 24.78 -11.12 8.17
C GLU A 76 24.34 -10.17 9.29
N PRO A 77 25.25 -9.78 10.22
CA PRO A 77 24.91 -8.83 11.26
C PRO A 77 24.56 -7.49 10.64
N SER A 78 23.55 -6.81 11.20
CA SER A 78 23.15 -5.49 10.72
C SER A 78 24.28 -4.49 10.96
N ASP A 79 24.83 -3.91 9.89
CA ASP A 79 25.79 -2.84 9.99
C ASP A 79 25.18 -1.59 10.65
N THR A 80 26.02 -0.60 10.96
CA THR A 80 25.59 0.63 11.64
C THR A 80 24.60 1.44 10.80
N ALA A 81 24.79 1.49 9.48
CA ALA A 81 23.91 2.21 8.57
C ALA A 81 22.51 1.58 8.52
N SER A 82 22.43 0.26 8.46
CA SER A 82 21.17 -0.49 8.43
C SER A 82 20.39 -0.35 9.74
N ARG A 83 21.07 -0.33 10.89
CA ARG A 83 20.42 -0.09 12.19
C ARG A 83 19.85 1.32 12.24
N CYS A 84 20.67 2.32 11.93
CA CYS A 84 20.25 3.72 11.88
C CYS A 84 19.07 3.93 10.94
N PHE A 85 19.07 3.32 9.74
CA PHE A 85 17.94 3.39 8.81
C PHE A 85 16.63 2.88 9.43
N ILE A 86 16.68 1.73 10.11
CA ILE A 86 15.48 1.16 10.74
C ILE A 86 14.99 2.01 11.89
N ASP A 87 15.89 2.45 12.75
CA ASP A 87 15.55 3.31 13.88
C ASP A 87 14.88 4.60 13.37
N CYS A 88 15.47 5.27 12.39
CA CYS A 88 14.89 6.46 11.77
C CYS A 88 13.55 6.17 11.07
N LEU A 89 13.39 5.02 10.41
CA LEU A 89 12.14 4.66 9.75
C LEU A 89 11.02 4.43 10.78
N ILE A 90 11.29 3.70 11.86
CA ILE A 90 10.32 3.45 12.93
C ILE A 90 9.95 4.76 13.62
N GLU A 91 10.94 5.60 13.95
CA GLU A 91 10.72 6.93 14.52
C GLU A 91 9.86 7.79 13.60
N THR A 92 10.17 7.82 12.31
CA THR A 92 9.39 8.58 11.32
C THR A 92 7.96 8.08 11.26
N ILE A 93 7.72 6.77 11.18
CA ILE A 93 6.36 6.23 11.10
C ILE A 93 5.54 6.60 12.35
N ARG A 94 6.16 6.59 13.53
CA ARG A 94 5.50 6.87 14.82
C ARG A 94 5.30 8.35 15.10
N ASP A 95 6.13 9.22 14.53
CA ASP A 95 6.02 10.65 14.74
C ASP A 95 4.78 11.20 14.02
N GLU A 96 3.73 11.65 14.69
CA GLU A 96 2.56 12.19 13.97
C GLU A 96 2.77 13.61 13.41
N SER A 97 3.89 14.26 13.75
CA SER A 97 4.14 15.66 13.39
C SER A 97 4.41 15.88 11.90
N TRP A 98 4.87 14.85 11.19
CA TRP A 98 5.15 14.93 9.74
C TRP A 98 3.87 14.82 8.89
N ALA A 99 2.70 14.54 9.48
CA ALA A 99 1.43 14.47 8.76
C ALA A 99 0.96 15.87 8.32
N ARG A 100 1.57 16.36 7.23
CA ARG A 100 1.34 17.71 6.66
C ARG A 100 -0.06 17.88 6.09
N THR A 101 -0.71 16.77 5.71
CA THR A 101 -2.06 16.76 5.15
C THR A 101 -2.92 15.70 5.83
N LEU A 102 -4.25 15.83 5.70
CA LEU A 102 -5.21 14.90 6.31
C LEU A 102 -5.12 13.50 5.68
N GLU A 103 -4.88 13.43 4.37
CA GLU A 103 -4.73 12.21 3.59
C GLU A 103 -3.55 11.38 4.10
N ILE A 104 -2.41 12.06 4.29
CA ILE A 104 -1.20 11.46 4.84
C ILE A 104 -1.44 10.92 6.26
N ARG A 105 -2.13 11.70 7.10
CA ARG A 105 -2.46 11.29 8.47
C ARG A 105 -3.30 10.03 8.48
N ARG A 106 -4.40 10.01 7.70
CA ARG A 106 -5.31 8.86 7.62
C ARG A 106 -4.63 7.62 7.06
N ALA A 107 -3.81 7.80 6.02
CA ALA A 107 -3.02 6.71 5.45
C ALA A 107 -2.17 6.03 6.52
N MET A 108 -1.50 6.81 7.38
CA MET A 108 -0.63 6.22 8.40
C MET A 108 -1.36 5.74 9.66
N GLN A 109 -2.54 6.27 9.96
CA GLN A 109 -3.42 5.70 10.99
C GLN A 109 -4.00 4.34 10.56
N SER A 110 -3.97 4.02 9.26
CA SER A 110 -4.42 2.73 8.73
C SER A 110 -3.31 1.66 8.63
N VAL A 111 -2.12 1.94 9.16
CA VAL A 111 -1.05 0.93 9.28
C VAL A 111 -0.74 0.65 10.75
N GLU A 112 -0.46 -0.61 11.04
CA GLU A 112 0.05 -1.05 12.34
C GLU A 112 1.56 -1.33 12.24
N VAL A 113 2.35 -0.79 13.18
CA VAL A 113 3.79 -1.04 13.25
C VAL A 113 4.05 -2.25 14.13
N LEU A 114 4.40 -3.37 13.49
CA LEU A 114 4.78 -4.62 14.15
C LEU A 114 6.30 -4.61 14.38
N VAL A 115 6.75 -4.38 15.63
CA VAL A 115 8.18 -4.39 16.03
C VAL A 115 8.42 -5.41 17.12
#